data_AF-A0A0F9NNN5-F1
#
_entry.id   AF-A0A0F9NNN5-F1
#
_cell.length_a   1.000
_cell.length_b   1.000
_cell.length_c   1.000
_cell.angle_alpha   90.00
_cell.angle_beta   90.00
_cell.angle_gamma   90.00
#
_symmetry.space_group_name_H-M   'P 1'
#
loop_
_entity.id
_entity.type
_entity.pdbx_description
1 polymer ?
#
loop_
_entity_poly.entity_id
_entity_poly.type
_entity_poly.pdbx_seq_one_letter_code
_entity_poly.pdbx_strand_id
1 'polypeptide(L)'
;MATVMVITCPHALGLAIPLVVAISTAFSAKSGLLIRNRTAFEASRKISTIVFDKTGTLTEGAFGVNVIQSFDIDYDEQKIIQIAASLEQNSENPIAKGIVEKAHKMNLNLQQPSDFKAIKGKGVEGTINGEPVSIISPNYLKELKISIPKDLKRGPIDTVVFVLLGESNLIGA
;
A
#
# COMPACT_ATOMS: atom_id res chain seq x y z
N MET A 1 60.96 7.10 34.79
CA MET A 1 60.18 6.38 33.76
C MET A 1 58.77 6.03 34.23
N ALA A 2 58.58 5.41 35.40
CA ALA A 2 57.25 5.02 35.90
C ALA A 2 56.23 6.17 36.00
N THR A 3 56.63 7.36 36.44
CA THR A 3 55.74 8.53 36.58
C THR A 3 55.18 9.03 35.25
N VAL A 4 55.97 8.94 34.17
CA VAL A 4 55.52 9.35 32.82
C VAL A 4 54.47 8.37 32.30
N MET A 5 54.68 7.05 32.46
CA MET A 5 53.69 6.04 32.07
C MET A 5 52.33 6.23 32.77
N VAL A 6 52.34 6.48 34.08
CA VAL A 6 51.11 6.67 34.87
C VAL A 6 50.34 7.92 34.43
N ILE A 7 51.03 9.03 34.18
CA ILE A 7 50.41 10.27 33.71
C ILE A 7 49.86 10.13 32.28
N THR A 8 50.49 9.31 31.44
CA THR A 8 50.04 9.11 30.04
C THR A 8 48.86 8.16 29.89
N CYS A 9 48.47 7.39 30.92
CA CYS A 9 47.32 6.47 30.82
C CYS A 9 45.99 7.23 30.74
N PRO A 10 45.26 7.16 29.60
CA PRO A 10 44.11 8.03 29.35
C PRO A 10 42.81 7.41 29.89
N HIS A 11 42.70 7.22 31.20
CA HIS A 11 41.55 6.56 31.84
C HIS A 11 40.19 7.19 31.46
N ALA A 12 40.13 8.52 31.34
CA ALA A 12 38.92 9.23 30.93
C ALA A 12 38.53 8.97 29.47
N LEU A 13 39.51 8.76 28.58
CA LEU A 13 39.26 8.49 27.17
C LEU A 13 38.54 7.15 26.97
N GLY A 14 38.87 6.15 27.79
CA GLY A 14 38.23 4.83 27.74
C GLY A 14 36.75 4.83 28.13
N LEU A 15 36.29 5.81 28.91
CA LEU A 15 34.90 5.93 29.37
C LEU A 15 34.07 6.92 28.55
N ALA A 16 34.71 7.89 27.88
CA ALA A 16 34.01 8.94 27.16
C ALA A 16 33.07 8.40 26.06
N ILE A 17 33.57 7.51 25.20
CA ILE A 17 32.79 6.96 24.08
C ILE A 17 31.61 6.10 24.58
N PRO A 18 31.79 5.10 25.46
CA PRO A 18 30.68 4.31 25.98
C PRO A 18 29.60 5.13 26.68
N LEU A 19 30.00 6.15 27.45
CA LEU A 19 29.05 7.00 28.17
C LEU A 19 28.19 7.84 27.21
N VAL A 20 28.81 8.48 26.22
CA VAL A 20 28.09 9.27 25.21
C VAL A 20 27.13 8.39 24.40
N VAL A 21 27.58 7.19 24.01
CA VAL A 21 26.72 6.23 23.27
C VAL A 21 25.55 5.78 24.14
N ALA A 22 25.77 5.49 25.42
CA ALA A 22 24.71 5.07 26.34
C ALA A 22 23.65 6.17 26.52
N ILE A 23 24.08 7.41 26.78
CA ILE A 23 23.17 8.56 26.94
C ILE A 23 22.41 8.82 25.63
N SER A 24 23.12 8.84 24.50
CA SER A 24 22.50 9.09 23.19
C SER A 24 21.47 8.02 22.83
N THR A 25 21.76 6.75 23.15
CA THR A 25 20.84 5.63 22.94
C THR A 25 19.58 5.78 23.80
N ALA A 26 19.74 6.11 25.09
CA ALA A 26 18.60 6.33 25.99
C ALA A 26 17.74 7.52 25.54
N PHE A 27 18.36 8.60 25.06
CA PHE A 27 17.65 9.75 24.52
C PHE A 27 16.89 9.42 23.22
N SER A 28 17.53 8.66 22.33
CA SER A 28 16.95 8.23 21.06
C SER A 28 15.72 7.33 21.27
N ALA A 29 15.80 6.39 22.22
CA ALA A 29 14.68 5.51 22.57
C ALA A 29 13.46 6.30 23.08
N LYS A 30 13.67 7.33 23.90
CA LYS A 30 12.60 8.25 24.34
C LYS A 30 11.96 9.03 23.20
N SER A 31 12.66 9.16 22.07
CA SER A 31 12.21 9.84 20.86
C SER A 31 11.68 8.87 19.80
N GLY A 32 11.45 7.59 20.14
CA GLY A 32 10.95 6.56 19.23
C GLY A 32 12.00 5.95 18.30
N LEU A 33 13.29 6.25 18.48
CA LEU A 33 14.40 5.70 17.69
C LEU A 33 15.06 4.54 18.44
N LEU A 34 14.81 3.32 17.96
CA LEU A 34 15.37 2.10 18.55
C LEU A 34 16.72 1.73 17.90
N ILE A 35 17.81 1.99 18.61
CA ILE A 35 19.17 1.69 18.15
C ILE A 35 19.58 0.29 18.59
N ARG A 36 19.73 -0.63 17.64
CA ARG A 36 20.16 -2.03 17.91
C ARG A 36 21.67 -2.23 17.81
N ASN A 37 22.35 -1.43 16.98
CA ASN A 37 23.79 -1.55 16.72
C ASN A 37 24.49 -0.20 16.97
N ARG A 38 25.38 -0.18 17.96
CA ARG A 38 26.11 1.02 18.38
C ARG A 38 27.07 1.53 17.30
N THR A 39 27.80 0.63 16.65
CA THR A 39 28.75 0.98 15.58
C THR A 39 28.03 1.59 14.39
N ALA A 40 26.85 1.07 14.03
CA ALA A 40 26.02 1.65 12.97
C ALA A 40 25.50 3.05 13.34
N PHE A 41 25.13 3.27 14.60
CA PHE A 41 24.70 4.58 15.09
C PHE A 41 25.82 5.63 15.03
N GLU A 42 27.04 5.29 15.44
CA GLU A 42 28.19 6.19 15.31
C GLU A 42 28.53 6.49 13.84
N ALA A 43 28.44 5.48 12.96
CA ALA A 43 28.67 5.65 11.53
C ALA A 43 27.57 6.47 10.84
N SER A 44 26.35 6.50 11.39
CA SER A 44 25.19 7.17 10.79
C SER A 44 25.43 8.66 10.50
N ARG A 45 26.29 9.32 11.28
CA ARG A 45 26.69 10.73 11.06
C ARG A 45 27.34 11.00 9.71
N LYS A 46 27.84 9.94 9.04
CA LYS A 46 28.51 10.02 7.74
C LYS A 46 27.56 9.74 6.57
N ILE A 47 26.31 9.37 6.84
CA ILE A 47 25.32 9.09 5.81
C ILE A 47 25.02 10.38 5.05
N SER A 48 25.21 10.38 3.73
CA SER A 48 24.88 11.50 2.84
C SER A 48 23.61 11.25 2.02
N THR A 49 23.24 9.98 1.87
CA THR A 49 22.18 9.54 0.96
C THR A 49 21.32 8.51 1.67
N ILE A 50 20.00 8.73 1.63
CA ILE A 50 19.01 7.81 2.19
C ILE A 50 18.16 7.29 1.04
N VAL A 51 18.06 5.96 0.93
CA VAL A 51 17.16 5.30 0.00
C VAL A 51 16.02 4.73 0.83
N PHE A 52 14.80 5.17 0.54
CA PHE A 52 13.62 4.68 1.22
C PHE A 52 13.02 3.52 0.44
N ASP A 53 12.61 2.47 1.16
CA ASP A 53 11.61 1.56 0.61
C ASP A 53 10.27 2.31 0.52
N LYS A 54 9.46 2.00 -0.48
CA LYS A 54 8.16 2.68 -0.63
C LYS A 54 7.14 2.06 0.31
N THR A 55 6.95 0.75 0.17
CA THR A 55 5.85 0.01 0.81
C THR A 55 6.14 -0.19 2.29
N GLY A 56 5.23 0.24 3.16
CA GLY A 56 5.37 0.12 4.62
C GLY A 56 6.40 1.07 5.27
N THR A 57 7.09 1.91 4.49
CA THR A 57 7.95 2.99 5.02
C THR A 57 7.40 4.38 4.66
N LEU A 58 7.23 4.67 3.36
CA LEU A 58 6.63 5.94 2.91
C LEU A 58 5.10 5.88 2.81
N THR A 59 4.55 4.68 2.68
CA THR A 59 3.11 4.44 2.60
C THR A 59 2.59 3.88 3.92
N GLU A 60 1.33 4.16 4.25
CA GLU A 60 0.63 3.61 5.41
C GLU A 60 0.44 2.08 5.38
N GLY A 61 0.78 1.42 4.26
CA GLY A 61 0.67 -0.03 4.12
C GLY A 61 -0.75 -0.53 3.86
N ALA A 62 -1.70 0.38 3.65
CA ALA A 62 -3.08 0.09 3.26
C ALA A 62 -3.36 0.60 1.83
N PHE A 63 -4.11 -0.17 1.05
CA PHE A 63 -4.65 0.29 -0.22
C PHE A 63 -5.93 1.09 0.02
N GLY A 64 -6.06 2.22 -0.66
CA GLY A 64 -7.27 3.05 -0.62
C GLY A 64 -7.71 3.44 -2.02
N VAL A 65 -9.02 3.60 -2.22
CA VAL A 65 -9.59 4.07 -3.48
C VAL A 65 -9.49 5.60 -3.55
N ASN A 66 -8.64 6.07 -4.48
CA ASN A 66 -8.36 7.48 -4.72
C ASN A 66 -9.40 8.12 -5.66
N VAL A 67 -9.67 7.47 -6.79
CA VAL A 67 -10.60 7.95 -7.83
C VAL A 67 -11.51 6.79 -8.20
N ILE A 68 -12.78 7.09 -8.43
CA ILE A 68 -13.75 6.20 -9.07
C ILE A 68 -14.20 6.94 -10.33
N GLN A 69 -14.19 6.28 -11.48
CA GLN A 69 -14.64 6.89 -12.73
C GLN A 69 -15.72 6.04 -13.36
N SER A 70 -16.84 6.69 -13.68
CA SER A 70 -17.87 6.10 -14.51
C SER A 70 -17.60 6.32 -16.00
N PHE A 71 -17.89 5.30 -16.80
CA PHE A 71 -17.90 5.36 -18.27
C PHE A 71 -19.29 5.16 -18.87
N ASP A 72 -20.28 4.83 -18.06
CA ASP A 72 -21.66 4.54 -18.48
C ASP A 72 -22.62 5.44 -17.70
N ILE A 73 -23.52 6.12 -18.42
CA ILE A 73 -24.41 7.15 -17.85
C ILE A 73 -25.41 6.57 -16.84
N ASP A 74 -25.70 5.29 -16.92
CA ASP A 74 -26.64 4.61 -16.02
C ASP A 74 -26.00 4.24 -14.67
N TYR A 75 -24.67 4.32 -14.58
CA TYR A 75 -23.87 3.91 -13.42
C TYR A 75 -23.09 5.10 -12.86
N ASP A 76 -23.47 5.59 -11.69
CA ASP A 76 -22.68 6.60 -10.99
C ASP A 76 -21.52 5.96 -10.20
N GLU A 77 -20.65 6.80 -9.64
CA GLU A 77 -19.49 6.35 -8.85
C GLU A 77 -19.91 5.47 -7.65
N GLN A 78 -21.09 5.73 -7.05
CA GLN A 78 -21.59 4.96 -5.91
C GLN A 78 -22.02 3.55 -6.33
N LYS A 79 -22.74 3.40 -7.44
CA LYS A 79 -23.11 2.09 -7.98
C LYS A 79 -21.88 1.30 -8.39
N ILE A 80 -20.90 1.94 -9.04
CA ILE A 80 -19.67 1.26 -9.47
C ILE A 80 -18.91 0.69 -8.26
N ILE A 81 -18.67 1.50 -7.23
CA ILE A 81 -17.95 1.02 -6.04
C ILE A 81 -18.79 0.00 -5.25
N GLN A 82 -20.12 0.13 -5.23
CA GLN A 82 -21.00 -0.86 -4.60
C GLN A 82 -20.90 -2.23 -5.31
N ILE A 83 -20.97 -2.25 -6.65
CA ILE A 83 -20.83 -3.47 -7.45
C ILE A 83 -19.42 -4.06 -7.26
N ALA A 84 -18.40 -3.21 -7.36
CA ALA A 84 -17.01 -3.64 -7.22
C ALA A 84 -16.74 -4.26 -5.84
N ALA A 85 -17.12 -3.56 -4.77
CA ALA A 85 -16.98 -4.04 -3.41
C ALA A 85 -17.82 -5.29 -3.16
N SER A 86 -19.03 -5.37 -3.73
CA SER A 86 -19.88 -6.54 -3.56
C SER A 86 -19.19 -7.81 -4.05
N LEU A 87 -18.58 -7.77 -5.23
CA LEU A 87 -17.83 -8.90 -5.78
C LEU A 87 -16.52 -9.18 -5.02
N GLU A 88 -15.79 -8.13 -4.64
CA GLU A 88 -14.47 -8.22 -3.97
C GLU A 88 -14.53 -8.66 -2.50
N GLN A 89 -15.71 -8.74 -1.88
CA GLN A 89 -15.87 -9.25 -0.50
C GLN A 89 -15.27 -10.65 -0.29
N ASN A 90 -15.27 -11.49 -1.33
CA ASN A 90 -14.75 -12.86 -1.27
C ASN A 90 -13.26 -12.96 -1.67
N SER A 91 -12.60 -11.84 -1.96
CA SER A 91 -11.23 -11.78 -2.46
C SER A 91 -10.23 -11.45 -1.35
N GLU A 92 -9.13 -12.19 -1.29
CA GLU A 92 -8.05 -11.96 -0.31
C GLU A 92 -7.05 -10.88 -0.76
N ASN A 93 -7.21 -10.33 -1.96
CA ASN A 93 -6.28 -9.36 -2.55
C ASN A 93 -6.24 -8.06 -1.72
N PRO A 94 -5.07 -7.49 -1.42
CA PRO A 94 -4.97 -6.19 -0.75
C PRO A 94 -5.76 -5.05 -1.43
N ILE A 95 -5.89 -5.07 -2.76
CA ILE A 95 -6.71 -4.09 -3.51
C ILE A 95 -8.19 -4.27 -3.20
N ALA A 96 -8.67 -5.52 -3.15
CA ALA A 96 -10.04 -5.88 -2.82
C ALA A 96 -10.45 -5.31 -1.45
N LYS A 97 -9.56 -5.47 -0.45
CA LYS A 97 -9.77 -4.91 0.89
C LYS A 97 -9.94 -3.40 0.86
N GLY A 98 -9.11 -2.69 0.08
CA GLY A 98 -9.23 -1.24 -0.09
C GLY A 98 -10.55 -0.80 -0.73
N ILE A 99 -11.06 -1.57 -1.70
CA ILE A 99 -12.35 -1.33 -2.36
C ILE A 99 -13.50 -1.54 -1.37
N VAL A 100 -13.50 -2.67 -0.65
CA VAL A 100 -14.53 -3.01 0.35
C VAL A 100 -14.55 -2.01 1.49
N GLU A 101 -13.38 -1.60 2.00
CA GLU A 101 -13.27 -0.55 3.03
C GLU A 101 -13.81 0.80 2.55
N LYS A 102 -13.56 1.16 1.28
CA LYS A 102 -14.12 2.40 0.71
C LYS A 102 -15.64 2.37 0.69
N ALA A 103 -16.23 1.26 0.24
CA ALA A 103 -17.68 1.10 0.20
C ALA A 103 -18.32 1.14 1.61
N HIS A 104 -17.68 0.50 2.59
CA HIS A 104 -18.11 0.60 4.00
C HIS A 104 -18.03 2.03 4.54
N LYS A 105 -16.95 2.78 4.24
CA LYS A 105 -16.83 4.21 4.61
C LYS A 105 -17.91 5.08 3.96
N MET A 106 -18.39 4.68 2.78
CA MET A 106 -19.50 5.33 2.08
C MET A 106 -20.89 4.85 2.55
N ASN A 107 -20.95 3.94 3.54
CA ASN A 107 -22.18 3.34 4.06
C ASN A 107 -23.03 2.64 2.99
N LEU A 108 -22.38 2.03 2.01
CA LEU A 108 -23.07 1.30 0.94
C LEU A 108 -23.43 -0.11 1.40
N ASN A 109 -24.64 -0.55 1.07
CA ASN A 109 -25.08 -1.91 1.33
C ASN A 109 -24.50 -2.84 0.26
N LEU A 110 -23.61 -3.73 0.68
CA LEU A 110 -23.01 -4.70 -0.23
C LEU A 110 -23.96 -5.86 -0.48
N GLN A 111 -23.93 -6.36 -1.71
CA GLN A 111 -24.72 -7.50 -2.15
C GLN A 111 -23.88 -8.76 -2.07
N GLN A 112 -24.51 -9.92 -1.88
CA GLN A 112 -23.80 -11.20 -1.88
C GLN A 112 -23.62 -11.67 -3.34
N PRO A 113 -22.40 -11.73 -3.89
CA PRO A 113 -22.15 -12.39 -5.17
C PRO A 113 -22.38 -13.91 -5.12
N SER A 114 -22.95 -14.48 -6.19
CA SER A 114 -22.88 -15.91 -6.48
C SER A 114 -21.75 -16.21 -7.46
N ASP A 115 -21.36 -17.48 -7.55
CA ASP A 115 -20.41 -17.99 -8.56
C ASP A 115 -19.06 -17.26 -8.61
N PHE A 116 -18.61 -16.75 -7.45
CA PHE A 116 -17.34 -16.04 -7.35
C PHE A 116 -16.17 -16.91 -7.80
N LYS A 117 -15.34 -16.35 -8.69
CA LYS A 117 -14.17 -17.01 -9.23
C LYS A 117 -13.02 -16.03 -9.38
N ALA A 118 -11.88 -16.39 -8.78
CA ALA A 118 -10.64 -15.64 -8.95
C ALA A 118 -9.91 -16.08 -10.22
N ILE A 119 -9.60 -15.12 -11.10
CA ILE A 119 -8.82 -15.33 -12.32
C ILE A 119 -7.39 -14.91 -12.03
N LYS A 120 -6.50 -15.90 -11.84
CA LYS A 120 -5.11 -15.67 -11.42
C LYS A 120 -4.39 -14.66 -12.32
N GLY A 121 -3.91 -13.57 -11.71
CA GLY A 121 -3.18 -12.49 -12.40
C GLY A 121 -4.05 -11.58 -13.27
N LYS A 122 -5.37 -11.77 -13.27
CA LYS A 122 -6.29 -11.10 -14.19
C LYS A 122 -7.40 -10.35 -13.49
N GLY A 123 -7.95 -10.88 -12.40
CA GLY A 123 -9.05 -10.25 -11.69
C GLY A 123 -9.95 -11.25 -10.98
N VAL A 124 -11.21 -10.88 -10.77
CA VAL A 124 -12.29 -11.71 -10.23
C VAL A 124 -13.53 -11.58 -11.09
N GLU A 125 -14.35 -12.63 -11.13
CA GLU A 125 -15.65 -12.66 -11.82
C GLU A 125 -16.69 -13.31 -10.91
N GLY A 126 -17.96 -13.01 -11.14
CA GLY A 126 -19.08 -13.60 -10.41
C GLY A 126 -20.40 -13.00 -10.87
N THR A 127 -21.46 -13.23 -10.10
CA THR A 127 -22.81 -12.78 -10.44
C THR A 127 -23.40 -11.98 -9.29
N ILE A 128 -23.95 -10.80 -9.57
CA ILE A 128 -24.62 -9.94 -8.58
C ILE A 128 -26.05 -9.67 -9.08
N ASN A 129 -27.06 -10.00 -8.28
CA ASN A 129 -28.49 -9.91 -8.67
C ASN A 129 -28.86 -10.61 -9.99
N GLY A 130 -28.14 -11.67 -10.36
CA GLY A 130 -28.33 -12.38 -11.62
C GLY A 130 -27.59 -11.78 -12.82
N GLU A 131 -26.85 -10.68 -12.64
CA GLU A 131 -26.01 -10.08 -13.69
C GLU A 131 -24.54 -10.51 -13.55
N PRO A 132 -23.87 -10.91 -14.65
CA PRO A 132 -22.45 -11.20 -14.62
C PRO A 132 -21.64 -9.93 -14.36
N VAL A 133 -20.70 -9.98 -13.44
CA VAL A 133 -19.79 -8.87 -13.11
C VAL A 133 -18.36 -9.38 -13.09
N SER A 134 -17.45 -8.61 -13.66
CA SER A 134 -16.01 -8.88 -13.61
C SER A 134 -15.23 -7.65 -13.19
N ILE A 135 -14.25 -7.83 -12.31
CA ILE A 135 -13.28 -6.79 -11.93
C ILE A 135 -11.91 -7.23 -12.39
N ILE A 136 -11.33 -6.52 -13.35
CA ILE A 136 -10.17 -7.00 -14.09
C ILE A 136 -9.05 -5.98 -14.20
N SER A 137 -7.83 -6.49 -14.42
CA SER A 137 -6.64 -5.69 -14.63
C SER A 137 -6.60 -5.07 -16.03
N PRO A 138 -5.85 -3.97 -16.22
CA PRO A 138 -5.70 -3.33 -17.53
C PRO A 138 -5.15 -4.26 -18.61
N ASN A 139 -4.33 -5.23 -18.23
CA ASN A 139 -3.77 -6.20 -19.17
C ASN A 139 -4.84 -7.19 -19.64
N TYR A 140 -5.68 -7.67 -18.73
CA TYR A 140 -6.74 -8.60 -19.11
C TYR A 140 -7.83 -7.92 -19.93
N LEU A 141 -8.13 -6.65 -19.66
CA LEU A 141 -9.04 -5.86 -20.47
C LEU A 141 -8.58 -5.75 -21.94
N LYS A 142 -7.26 -5.61 -22.17
CA LYS A 142 -6.66 -5.64 -23.51
C LYS A 142 -6.73 -7.02 -24.16
N GLU A 143 -6.57 -8.11 -23.41
CA GLU A 143 -6.75 -9.47 -23.93
C GLU A 143 -8.18 -9.72 -24.43
N LEU A 144 -9.18 -9.14 -23.73
CA LEU A 144 -10.58 -9.15 -24.14
C LEU A 144 -10.88 -8.21 -25.32
N LYS A 145 -9.87 -7.47 -25.82
CA LYS A 145 -9.98 -6.49 -26.91
C LYS A 145 -10.98 -5.35 -26.62
N ILE A 146 -11.19 -5.03 -25.35
CA ILE A 146 -12.03 -3.90 -24.93
C ILE A 146 -11.14 -2.66 -24.85
N SER A 147 -11.59 -1.55 -25.44
CA SER A 147 -10.83 -0.31 -25.49
C SER A 147 -10.89 0.42 -24.15
N ILE A 148 -9.73 0.81 -23.61
CA ILE A 148 -9.65 1.69 -22.44
C ILE A 148 -10.03 3.12 -22.87
N PRO A 149 -10.97 3.79 -22.18
CA PRO A 149 -11.33 5.18 -22.46
C PRO A 149 -10.11 6.12 -22.36
N LYS A 150 -10.00 7.08 -23.30
CA LYS A 150 -8.84 8.00 -23.38
C LYS A 150 -8.81 9.02 -22.24
N ASP A 151 -9.95 9.26 -21.63
CA ASP A 151 -10.20 10.18 -20.52
C ASP A 151 -10.06 9.52 -19.14
N LEU A 152 -9.47 8.32 -19.07
CA LEU A 152 -9.15 7.65 -17.81
C LEU A 152 -8.27 8.53 -16.90
N LYS A 153 -8.82 8.91 -15.76
CA LYS A 153 -8.13 9.65 -14.69
C LYS A 153 -7.29 8.68 -13.89
N ARG A 154 -5.96 8.79 -13.96
CA ARG A 154 -5.04 8.04 -13.11
C ARG A 154 -3.86 8.88 -12.65
N GLY A 155 -3.49 8.75 -11.39
CA GLY A 155 -2.23 9.24 -10.88
C GLY A 155 -1.04 8.41 -11.38
N PRO A 156 0.19 8.94 -11.29
CA PRO A 156 1.41 8.26 -11.76
C PRO A 156 1.75 6.98 -10.99
N ILE A 157 1.20 6.79 -9.79
CA ILE A 157 1.45 5.63 -8.92
C ILE A 157 0.19 4.82 -8.62
N ASP A 158 -0.93 5.17 -9.26
CA ASP A 158 -2.22 4.53 -8.98
C ASP A 158 -2.28 3.15 -9.63
N THR A 159 -2.91 2.21 -8.92
CA THR A 159 -3.29 0.92 -9.49
C THR A 159 -4.73 1.03 -9.96
N VAL A 160 -4.97 0.73 -11.22
CA VAL A 160 -6.31 0.80 -11.84
C VAL A 160 -6.84 -0.61 -12.02
N VAL A 161 -8.11 -0.81 -11.66
CA VAL A 161 -8.91 -1.98 -12.01
C VAL A 161 -10.12 -1.51 -12.82
N PHE A 162 -10.75 -2.40 -13.55
CA PHE A 162 -11.91 -2.07 -14.38
C PHE A 162 -13.09 -2.94 -13.99
N VAL A 163 -14.28 -2.35 -13.92
CA VAL A 163 -15.54 -3.03 -13.60
C VAL A 163 -16.31 -3.25 -14.89
N LEU A 164 -16.62 -4.50 -15.19
CA LEU A 164 -17.43 -4.91 -16.33
C LEU A 164 -18.72 -5.53 -15.87
N LEU A 165 -19.77 -5.26 -16.64
CA LEU A 165 -21.09 -5.87 -16.52
C LEU A 165 -21.38 -6.68 -17.79
N GLY A 166 -21.82 -7.93 -17.64
CA GLY A 166 -21.91 -8.87 -18.74
C GLY A 166 -20.55 -9.24 -19.36
N GLU A 167 -20.54 -9.56 -20.65
CA GLU A 167 -19.33 -10.04 -21.34
C GLU A 167 -18.35 -8.93 -21.74
N SER A 168 -18.83 -7.69 -21.91
CA SER A 168 -18.00 -6.62 -22.48
C SER A 168 -18.43 -5.19 -22.14
N ASN A 169 -19.47 -4.98 -21.33
CA ASN A 169 -19.87 -3.61 -20.99
C ASN A 169 -18.96 -3.05 -19.90
N LEU A 170 -18.07 -2.12 -20.26
CA LEU A 170 -17.17 -1.46 -19.33
C LEU A 170 -17.90 -0.29 -18.65
N ILE A 171 -18.30 -0.48 -17.40
CA ILE A 171 -19.10 0.51 -16.67
C ILE A 171 -18.25 1.51 -15.86
N GLY A 172 -17.04 1.11 -15.43
CA GLY A 172 -16.19 1.98 -14.62
C GLY A 172 -14.76 1.50 -14.38
N ALA A 173 -13.98 2.34 -13.72
CA ALA A 173 -12.61 2.09 -13.25
C ALA A 173 -12.37 2.67 -11.85
#